data_AF-A0A2A6KDX6-F1
#
_entry.id   AF-A0A2A6KDX6-F1
#
_cell.length_a   1.000
_cell.length_b   1.000
_cell.length_c   1.000
_cell.angle_alpha   90.00
_cell.angle_beta   90.00
_cell.angle_gamma   90.00
#
_symmetry.space_group_name_H-M   'P 1'
#
loop_
_entity.id
_entity.type
_entity.pdbx_description
1 polymer ?
#
loop_
_entity_poly.entity_id
_entity_poly.type
_entity_poly.pdbx_seq_one_letter_code
_entity_poly.pdbx_strand_id
1 'polypeptide(L)' 'MESRLHPALDRPSPYPADEAFEKFRQRVRTLLDSGEAGRWELLRAEWLYDVALLTNDFRLWMQHLDRGFDTAK' A
#
# COMPACT_ATOMS: atom_id res chain seq x y z
N MET A 1 -14.52 -26.21 27.20
CA MET A 1 -15.12 -25.13 26.38
C MET A 1 -14.08 -24.03 26.29
N GLU A 2 -13.13 -24.16 25.37
CA GLU A 2 -12.02 -23.20 25.22
C GLU A 2 -12.16 -22.53 23.84
N SER A 3 -12.95 -21.47 23.78
CA SER A 3 -12.98 -20.57 22.64
C SER A 3 -11.71 -19.73 22.68
N ARG A 4 -10.62 -20.22 22.07
CA ARG A 4 -9.44 -19.40 21.82
C ARG A 4 -9.80 -18.36 20.77
N LEU A 5 -10.05 -17.15 21.28
CA LEU A 5 -10.24 -15.93 20.52
C LEU A 5 -9.13 -15.82 19.48
N HIS A 6 -9.50 -15.89 18.20
CA HIS A 6 -8.62 -15.50 17.11
C HIS A 6 -8.13 -14.08 17.41
N PRO A 7 -6.81 -13.80 17.40
CA PRO A 7 -6.36 -12.43 17.42
C PRO A 7 -6.97 -11.77 16.18
N ALA A 8 -7.79 -10.74 16.40
CA ALA A 8 -8.28 -9.90 15.33
C ALA A 8 -7.04 -9.45 14.56
N LEU A 9 -6.90 -9.90 13.31
CA LEU A 9 -5.87 -9.44 12.41
C LEU A 9 -5.95 -7.91 12.44
N ASP A 10 -4.94 -7.28 13.04
CA ASP A 10 -4.81 -5.83 13.08
C ASP A 10 -5.01 -5.35 11.65
N ARG A 11 -6.15 -4.70 11.43
CA ARG A 11 -6.43 -4.10 10.13
C ARG A 11 -5.33 -3.06 9.96
N PRO A 12 -4.45 -3.18 8.95
CA PRO A 12 -3.38 -2.22 8.78
C PRO A 12 -4.00 -0.83 8.76
N SER A 13 -3.49 0.05 9.62
CA SER A 13 -3.90 1.45 9.69
C SER A 13 -3.99 2.00 8.26
N PRO A 14 -5.04 2.77 7.91
CA PRO A 14 -5.10 3.43 6.61
C PRO A 14 -3.78 4.14 6.36
N TYR A 15 -3.11 3.72 5.30
CA TYR A 15 -1.80 4.21 4.92
C TYR A 15 -1.88 5.72 4.69
N PRO A 16 -0.91 6.54 5.14
CA PRO A 16 -0.96 7.98 4.90
C PRO A 16 -0.99 8.26 3.40
N ALA A 17 -2.12 8.81 2.96
CA ALA A 17 -2.45 8.99 1.55
C ALA A 17 -1.56 10.06 0.92
N ASP A 18 -0.55 9.63 0.17
CA ASP A 18 0.01 10.47 -0.89
C ASP A 18 -0.99 10.51 -2.04
N GLU A 19 -1.34 11.72 -2.48
CA GLU A 19 -2.35 11.94 -3.53
C GLU A 19 -1.97 11.23 -4.83
N ALA A 20 -0.68 11.15 -5.16
CA ALA A 20 -0.19 10.43 -6.33
C ALA A 20 -0.38 8.90 -6.18
N PHE A 21 -0.11 8.37 -4.98
CA PHE A 21 -0.31 6.96 -4.67
C PHE A 21 -1.80 6.59 -4.68
N GLU A 22 -2.68 7.41 -4.09
CA GLU A 22 -4.11 7.16 -4.11
C GLU A 22 -4.72 7.23 -5.51
N LYS A 23 -4.29 8.20 -6.34
CA LYS A 23 -4.70 8.25 -7.76
C LYS A 23 -4.26 6.99 -8.52
N PHE A 24 -3.05 6.51 -8.24
CA PHE A 24 -2.54 5.29 -8.85
C PHE A 24 -3.32 4.04 -8.39
N ARG A 25 -3.56 3.92 -7.09
CA ARG A 25 -4.37 2.85 -6.49
C ARG A 25 -5.79 2.82 -7.03
N GLN A 26 -6.43 3.98 -7.19
CA GLN A 26 -7.76 4.08 -7.82
C GLN A 26 -7.74 3.59 -9.26
N ARG A 27 -6.75 3.98 -10.07
CA ARG A 27 -6.61 3.50 -11.46
C ARG A 27 -6.46 1.99 -11.55
N VAL A 28 -5.61 1.40 -10.70
CA VAL A 28 -5.43 -0.06 -10.64
C VAL A 28 -6.75 -0.72 -10.27
N ARG A 29 -7.46 -0.19 -9.27
CA ARG A 29 -8.75 -0.74 -8.85
C ARG A 29 -9.81 -0.70 -9.95
N THR A 30 -9.91 0.41 -10.68
CA THR A 30 -10.81 0.52 -11.84
C THR A 30 -10.46 -0.51 -12.92
N LEU A 31 -9.17 -0.76 -13.15
CA LEU A 31 -8.72 -1.75 -14.14
C LEU A 31 -9.04 -3.19 -13.71
N LEU A 32 -8.92 -3.49 -12.41
CA LEU A 32 -9.29 -4.80 -11.86
C LEU A 32 -10.82 -5.01 -11.89
N ASP A 33 -11.58 -3.97 -11.56
CA ASP A 33 -13.04 -4.01 -11.45
C ASP A 33 -13.74 -4.03 -12.82
N SER A 34 -13.12 -3.52 -13.89
CA SER A 34 -13.74 -3.45 -15.21
C SER A 34 -13.93 -4.82 -15.87
N GLY A 35 -13.17 -5.85 -15.47
CA GLY A 35 -13.25 -7.21 -16.02
C GLY A 35 -12.87 -7.35 -17.50
N GLU A 36 -12.60 -6.23 -18.19
CA GLU A 36 -12.18 -6.18 -19.60
C GLU A 36 -10.66 -6.35 -19.77
N ALA A 37 -9.90 -6.29 -18.68
CA ALA A 37 -8.45 -6.45 -18.70
C ALA A 37 -8.05 -7.91 -18.96
N GLY A 38 -7.18 -8.13 -19.93
CA GLY A 38 -6.56 -9.43 -20.18
C GLY A 38 -5.69 -9.86 -18.98
N ARG A 39 -5.42 -11.17 -18.87
CA ARG A 39 -4.62 -11.75 -17.76
C ARG A 39 -3.26 -11.07 -17.57
N TRP A 40 -2.63 -10.65 -18.66
CA TRP A 40 -1.35 -9.95 -18.61
C TRP A 40 -1.46 -8.52 -18.07
N GLU A 41 -2.54 -7.83 -18.38
CA GLU A 41 -2.81 -6.47 -17.90
C GLU A 41 -3.14 -6.47 -16.41
N LEU A 42 -3.89 -7.48 -15.96
CA LEU A 42 -4.13 -7.76 -14.54
C LEU A 42 -2.82 -8.01 -13.79
N LEU A 43 -1.97 -8.91 -14.29
CA LEU A 43 -0.68 -9.22 -13.68
C LEU A 43 0.24 -7.98 -13.62
N ARG A 44 0.26 -7.18 -14.69
CA ARG A 44 1.02 -5.94 -14.73
C ARG A 44 0.50 -4.93 -13.71
N ALA A 45 -0.82 -4.82 -13.54
CA ALA A 45 -1.42 -3.89 -12.60
C ALA A 45 -1.16 -4.30 -11.14
N GLU A 46 -1.25 -5.59 -10.84
CA GLU A 46 -0.86 -6.16 -9.54
C GLU A 46 0.62 -5.88 -9.25
N TRP A 47 1.51 -6.15 -10.21
CA TRP A 47 2.94 -5.88 -10.03
C TRP A 47 3.23 -4.39 -9.80
N LEU A 48 2.59 -3.49 -10.57
CA LEU A 48 2.77 -2.05 -10.38
C LEU A 48 2.22 -1.58 -9.03
N TYR A 49 1.14 -2.20 -8.52
CA TYR A 49 0.61 -1.93 -7.19
C TYR A 49 1.61 -2.28 -6.09
N ASP A 50 2.21 -3.47 -6.17
CA ASP A 50 3.21 -3.92 -5.19
C ASP A 50 4.46 -3.01 -5.20
N VAL A 51 4.95 -2.64 -6.38
CA VAL A 51 6.08 -1.71 -6.50
C VAL A 51 5.75 -0.32 -5.93
N ALA A 52 4.53 0.17 -6.16
CA ALA A 52 4.09 1.44 -5.62
C ALA A 52 4.02 1.40 -4.08
N LEU A 53 3.54 0.30 -3.51
CA LEU A 53 3.50 0.09 -2.06
C LEU A 53 4.92 0.12 -1.46
N LEU A 54 5.84 -0.66 -2.04
CA LEU A 54 7.24 -0.73 -1.58
C LEU A 54 7.95 0.62 -1.66
N THR A 55 7.74 1.36 -2.75
CA THR A 55 8.37 2.68 -2.95
C THR A 55 7.83 3.70 -1.94
N ASN A 56 6.53 3.62 -1.64
CA ASN A 56 5.90 4.50 -0.67
C ASN A 56 6.41 4.20 0.76
N ASP A 57 6.51 2.91 1.13
CA ASP A 57 7.05 2.47 2.42
C ASP A 57 8.48 2.94 2.61
N PHE A 58 9.29 2.75 1.58
CA PHE A 58 10.66 3.24 1.57
C PHE A 58 10.74 4.76 1.75
N ARG A 59 9.87 5.52 1.07
CA ARG A 59 9.81 6.98 1.24
C ARG A 59 9.43 7.38 2.65
N LEU A 60 8.41 6.76 3.25
CA LEU A 60 8.01 7.05 4.63
C LEU A 60 9.13 6.71 5.62
N TRP A 61 9.80 5.58 5.42
CA TRP A 61 10.95 5.20 6.23
C TRP A 61 12.09 6.22 6.13
N MET A 62 12.42 6.68 4.92
CA MET A 62 13.40 7.75 4.71
C MET A 62 12.98 9.06 5.39
N GLN A 63 11.72 9.46 5.30
CA GLN A 63 11.21 10.66 5.99
C GLN A 63 11.28 10.53 7.51
N HIS A 64 11.04 9.33 8.05
CA HIS A 64 11.16 9.08 9.48
C HIS A 64 12.61 9.19 9.94
N LEU A 65 13.55 8.61 9.19
CA LEU A 65 14.97 8.74 9.47
C LEU A 65 15.43 10.20 9.43
N ASP A 66 15.04 10.94 8.38
CA ASP A 66 15.37 12.35 8.21
C ASP A 66 14.92 13.21 9.41
N ARG A 67 13.67 13.03 9.85
CA ARG A 67 13.15 13.68 11.06
C ARG A 67 13.91 13.30 12.32
N GLY A 68 14.36 12.05 12.43
CA GLY A 68 15.17 11.58 13.54
C GLY A 68 16.55 12.24 13.60
N PHE A 69 17.12 12.60 12.46
CA PHE A 69 18.36 13.38 12.38
C PHE A 69 18.14 14.88 12.67
N ASP A 70 17.02 15.45 12.23
CA ASP A 70 16.66 16.84 12.54
C ASP A 70 16.35 17.07 14.03
N THR A 71 15.82 16.07 14.74
CA THR A 71 15.56 16.16 16.19
C THR A 71 16.79 15.87 17.06
N ALA A 72 17.86 15.33 16.48
CA ALA A 72 19.12 15.06 17.18
C ALA A 72 20.09 16.26 17.17
N LYS A 73 19.64 17.44 16.71
CA LYS A 73 20.41 18.68 16.58
C LYS A 73 19.88 19.77 17.49
#